data_AF-A0A497RNV6-F1
#
_entry.id   AF-A0A497RNV6-F1
#
_cell.length_a   1.000
_cell.length_b   1.000
_cell.length_c   1.000
_cell.angle_alpha   90.00
_cell.angle_beta   90.00
_cell.angle_gamma   90.00
#
_symmetry.space_group_name_H-M   'P 1'
#
loop_
_entity.id
_entity.type
_entity.pdbx_description
1 polymer ?
#
loop_
_entity_poly.entity_id
_entity_poly.type
_entity_poly.pdbx_seq_one_letter_code
_entity_poly.pdbx_strand_id
1 'polypeptide(L)'
;MLLENYYRYLAYLFDRRSESLKDVTGTSRTINPALYTKGGKGTYSYSVSAAMEVDSPEGNIDFGIVVGTSDIPVSPYDYYINKISHGTSSGQLYYYSTQVKDVVVSGNIIELEVARSLSNQTDEDINVNEFGLIAKIKGYYFLIAREVSPATVPSGGFLEVSFKFKTTV
;
A
#
# COMPACT_ATOMS: atom_id res chain seq x y z
N MET A 1 -6.22 0.59 9.69
CA MET A 1 -5.76 -0.62 10.40
C MET A 1 -4.73 -1.38 9.55
N LEU A 2 -3.70 -1.98 10.16
CA LEU A 2 -2.79 -2.92 9.47
C LEU A 2 -3.47 -4.30 9.31
N LEU A 3 -3.27 -4.94 8.17
CA LEU A 3 -3.95 -6.19 7.78
C LEU A 3 -3.05 -7.41 7.96
N GLU A 4 -3.63 -8.61 7.88
CA GLU A 4 -2.91 -9.89 8.02
C GLU A 4 -1.70 -9.99 7.06
N ASN A 5 -1.86 -9.54 5.82
CA ASN A 5 -0.78 -9.50 4.83
C ASN A 5 0.47 -8.77 5.34
N TYR A 6 0.30 -7.65 6.06
CA TYR A 6 1.43 -6.90 6.64
C TYR A 6 2.18 -7.75 7.66
N TYR A 7 1.46 -8.35 8.61
CA TYR A 7 2.07 -9.12 9.68
C TYR A 7 2.70 -10.43 9.18
N ARG A 8 2.10 -11.09 8.18
CA ARG A 8 2.71 -12.24 7.52
C ARG A 8 4.00 -11.86 6.81
N TYR A 9 4.01 -10.74 6.10
CA TYR A 9 5.25 -10.28 5.48
C TYR A 9 6.31 -9.91 6.51
N LEU A 10 5.92 -9.27 7.62
CA LEU A 10 6.83 -8.95 8.71
C LEU A 10 7.42 -10.22 9.34
N ALA A 11 6.62 -11.28 9.53
CA ALA A 11 7.11 -12.57 9.98
C ALA A 11 8.14 -13.17 9.00
N TYR A 12 7.83 -13.15 7.68
CA TYR A 12 8.78 -13.53 6.63
C TYR A 12 10.10 -12.76 6.74
N LEU A 13 10.07 -11.47 7.07
CA LEU A 13 11.30 -10.67 7.24
C LEU A 13 12.08 -11.05 8.51
N PHE A 14 11.41 -11.49 9.59
CA PHE A 14 12.05 -11.81 10.86
C PHE A 14 12.71 -13.19 10.89
N ASP A 15 12.10 -14.22 10.29
CA ASP A 15 12.62 -15.59 10.36
C ASP A 15 12.95 -16.21 8.99
N ARG A 16 12.69 -15.49 7.89
CA ARG A 16 12.90 -15.94 6.51
C ARG A 16 12.13 -17.22 6.14
N ARG A 17 11.04 -17.56 6.84
CA ARG A 17 10.19 -18.69 6.45
C ARG A 17 9.26 -18.31 5.30
N SER A 18 8.80 -19.30 4.52
CA SER A 18 7.79 -19.05 3.50
C SER A 18 6.45 -18.63 4.12
N GLU A 19 5.83 -17.60 3.58
CA GLU A 19 4.51 -17.13 4.00
C GLU A 19 3.54 -17.07 2.81
N SER A 20 2.26 -17.31 3.07
CA SER A 20 1.20 -17.18 2.07
C SER A 20 0.46 -15.86 2.30
N LEU A 21 0.53 -14.96 1.33
CA LEU A 21 -0.17 -13.68 1.35
C LEU A 21 -1.27 -13.69 0.30
N LYS A 22 -2.36 -12.95 0.51
CA LYS A 22 -3.45 -12.83 -0.45
C LYS A 22 -3.29 -11.54 -1.26
N ASP A 23 -3.02 -11.68 -2.56
CA ASP A 23 -2.87 -10.52 -3.44
C ASP A 23 -4.21 -9.80 -3.67
N VAL A 24 -4.16 -8.61 -4.27
CA VAL A 24 -5.36 -7.79 -4.54
C VAL A 24 -6.36 -8.42 -5.50
N THR A 25 -5.99 -9.50 -6.19
CA THR A 25 -6.90 -10.31 -7.03
C THR A 25 -7.61 -11.42 -6.23
N GLY A 26 -7.23 -11.60 -4.96
CA GLY A 26 -7.69 -12.68 -4.10
C GLY A 26 -6.87 -13.95 -4.22
N THR A 27 -5.79 -13.95 -5.01
CA THR A 27 -4.94 -15.13 -5.20
C THR A 27 -3.92 -15.25 -4.07
N SER A 28 -3.82 -16.44 -3.48
CA SER A 28 -2.75 -16.73 -2.52
C SER A 28 -1.40 -16.84 -3.23
N ARG A 29 -0.45 -15.99 -2.83
CA ARG A 29 0.93 -15.95 -3.31
C ARG A 29 1.85 -16.40 -2.21
N THR A 30 2.67 -17.41 -2.48
CA THR A 30 3.72 -17.83 -1.56
C THR A 30 4.95 -16.96 -1.74
N ILE A 31 5.32 -16.23 -0.69
CA ILE A 31 6.57 -15.50 -0.61
C ILE A 31 7.60 -16.44 0.03
N ASN A 32 8.48 -17.00 -0.81
CA ASN A 32 9.56 -17.89 -0.35
C ASN A 32 10.83 -17.10 0.00
N PRO A 33 11.66 -17.56 0.95
CA PRO A 33 13.04 -17.08 1.04
C PRO A 33 13.74 -17.35 -0.30
N ALA A 34 14.67 -16.48 -0.71
CA ALA A 34 15.38 -16.71 -1.97
C ALA A 34 16.00 -18.10 -1.99
N LEU A 35 15.71 -18.83 -3.07
CA LEU A 35 16.34 -20.09 -3.37
C LEU A 35 17.66 -19.80 -4.09
N TYR A 36 18.70 -20.57 -3.75
CA TYR A 36 19.96 -20.54 -4.48
C TYR A 36 19.72 -20.99 -5.93
N THR A 37 19.86 -20.08 -6.90
CA THR A 37 19.92 -20.48 -8.30
C THR A 37 21.38 -20.66 -8.70
N LYS A 38 21.78 -21.90 -8.97
CA LYS A 38 23.10 -22.21 -9.51
C LYS A 38 23.15 -21.73 -10.97
N GLY A 39 23.92 -20.69 -11.24
CA GLY A 39 24.22 -20.27 -12.61
C GLY A 39 25.05 -21.34 -13.34
N GLY A 40 24.96 -21.35 -14.68
CA GLY A 40 25.57 -22.37 -15.57
C GLY A 40 27.10 -22.50 -15.54
N LYS A 41 27.82 -21.79 -14.66
CA LYS A 41 29.27 -21.88 -14.46
C LYS A 41 29.70 -21.80 -12.98
N GLY A 42 28.86 -22.25 -12.05
CA GLY A 42 29.18 -22.20 -10.61
C GLY A 42 29.08 -20.80 -9.98
N THR A 43 28.62 -19.80 -10.73
CA THR A 43 28.27 -18.49 -10.20
C THR A 43 26.90 -18.57 -9.51
N TYR A 44 26.85 -18.23 -8.22
CA TYR A 44 25.59 -18.03 -7.51
C TYR A 44 25.10 -16.61 -7.78
N SER A 45 23.91 -16.47 -8.38
CA SER A 45 23.26 -15.17 -8.52
C SER A 45 22.23 -15.02 -7.41
N TYR A 46 22.37 -13.96 -6.61
CA TYR A 46 21.40 -13.60 -5.58
C TYR A 46 20.40 -12.62 -6.16
N SER A 47 19.11 -12.94 -6.11
CA SER A 47 18.06 -11.94 -6.28
C SER A 47 17.07 -12.09 -5.14
N VAL A 48 17.32 -11.35 -4.06
CA VAL A 48 16.41 -11.19 -2.93
C VAL A 48 15.74 -9.83 -3.07
N SER A 49 14.66 -9.74 -3.85
CA SER A 49 13.73 -8.64 -3.59
C SER A 49 12.87 -9.04 -2.39
N ALA A 50 13.36 -8.65 -1.21
CA ALA A 50 12.60 -8.59 0.04
C ALA A 50 12.13 -7.14 0.30
N ALA A 51 12.10 -6.31 -0.75
CA ALA A 51 11.57 -4.97 -0.65
C ALA A 51 10.03 -5.03 -0.59
N MET A 52 9.49 -4.21 0.30
CA MET A 52 8.09 -3.82 0.31
C MET A 52 8.03 -2.42 -0.30
N GLU A 53 7.69 -2.34 -1.59
CA GLU A 53 7.62 -1.06 -2.33
C GLU A 53 6.23 -0.43 -2.14
N VAL A 54 6.19 0.83 -1.73
CA VAL A 54 4.95 1.63 -1.59
C VAL A 54 5.08 3.03 -2.22
N ASP A 55 6.25 3.37 -2.76
CA ASP A 55 6.61 4.61 -3.45
C ASP A 55 6.08 4.65 -4.89
N SER A 56 4.75 4.56 -5.03
CA SER A 56 4.10 4.51 -6.33
C SER A 56 4.24 5.82 -7.12
N PRO A 57 4.61 5.76 -8.41
CA PRO A 57 4.68 6.95 -9.25
C PRO A 57 3.30 7.58 -9.46
N GLU A 58 3.29 8.82 -9.95
CA GLU A 58 2.08 9.54 -10.30
C GLU A 58 1.19 8.73 -11.26
N GLY A 59 -0.12 8.80 -11.05
CA GLY A 59 -1.13 8.08 -11.84
C GLY A 59 -1.19 6.57 -11.63
N ASN A 60 -0.20 5.95 -10.99
CA ASN A 60 -0.22 4.52 -10.71
C ASN A 60 -1.03 4.22 -9.43
N ILE A 61 -2.09 3.41 -9.60
CA ILE A 61 -3.01 2.99 -8.54
C ILE A 61 -2.94 1.48 -8.24
N ASP A 62 -1.91 0.79 -8.73
CA ASP A 62 -1.69 -0.63 -8.44
C ASP A 62 -0.98 -0.84 -7.10
N PHE A 63 -0.19 0.14 -6.66
CA PHE A 63 0.46 0.17 -5.35
C PHE A 63 0.56 1.60 -4.79
N GLY A 64 1.09 1.72 -3.57
CA GLY A 64 1.10 2.96 -2.80
C GLY A 64 -0.25 3.25 -2.15
N ILE A 65 -0.53 4.52 -1.89
CA ILE A 65 -1.80 4.93 -1.29
C ILE A 65 -2.88 5.01 -2.36
N VAL A 66 -4.01 4.38 -2.07
CA VAL A 66 -5.23 4.39 -2.91
C VAL A 66 -6.44 4.73 -2.05
N VAL A 67 -7.49 5.27 -2.68
CA VAL A 67 -8.78 5.53 -2.01
C VAL A 67 -9.91 4.82 -2.72
N GLY A 68 -11.00 4.55 -2.00
CA GLY A 68 -12.12 3.77 -2.52
C GLY A 68 -13.48 4.23 -1.98
N THR A 69 -14.51 3.54 -2.46
CA THR A 69 -15.92 3.89 -2.20
C THR A 69 -16.64 2.92 -1.26
N SER A 70 -16.01 1.83 -0.82
CA SER A 70 -16.67 0.89 0.10
C SER A 70 -16.81 1.47 1.51
N ASP A 71 -17.98 1.26 2.10
CA ASP A 71 -18.31 1.52 3.51
C ASP A 71 -18.28 0.23 4.36
N ILE A 72 -17.90 -0.91 3.77
CA ILE A 72 -17.85 -2.21 4.46
C ILE A 72 -16.77 -2.14 5.54
N PRO A 73 -17.09 -2.40 6.82
CA PRO A 73 -16.14 -2.38 7.92
C PRO A 73 -14.86 -3.17 7.63
N VAL A 74 -13.72 -2.66 8.10
CA VAL A 74 -12.41 -3.29 7.89
C VAL A 74 -12.35 -4.65 8.58
N SER A 75 -11.95 -5.67 7.83
CA SER A 75 -11.59 -6.99 8.34
C SER A 75 -10.08 -7.19 8.26
N PRO A 76 -9.45 -7.85 9.25
CA PRO A 76 -8.02 -8.19 9.17
C PRO A 76 -7.63 -9.00 7.92
N TYR A 77 -8.60 -9.70 7.32
CA TYR A 77 -8.44 -10.57 6.15
C TYR A 77 -8.70 -9.88 4.81
N ASP A 78 -8.96 -8.56 4.83
CA ASP A 78 -9.17 -7.79 3.61
C ASP A 78 -7.92 -7.86 2.72
N TYR A 79 -8.15 -8.03 1.43
CA TYR A 79 -7.09 -8.09 0.41
C TYR A 79 -7.33 -7.10 -0.73
N TYR A 80 -8.51 -6.48 -0.76
CA TYR A 80 -9.00 -5.68 -1.86
C TYR A 80 -9.60 -4.36 -1.34
N ILE A 81 -9.62 -3.35 -2.21
CA ILE A 81 -10.23 -2.04 -1.99
C ILE A 81 -10.98 -1.62 -3.25
N ASN A 82 -12.17 -1.01 -3.11
CA ASN A 82 -12.99 -0.57 -4.24
C ASN A 82 -12.50 0.78 -4.78
N LYS A 83 -11.35 0.74 -5.46
CA LYS A 83 -10.57 1.91 -5.88
C LYS A 83 -11.38 2.92 -6.70
N ILE A 84 -11.23 4.19 -6.34
CA ILE A 84 -11.55 5.32 -7.23
C ILE A 84 -10.44 5.42 -8.29
N SER A 85 -10.82 5.42 -9.56
CA SER A 85 -9.88 5.45 -10.68
C SER A 85 -9.06 6.74 -10.72
N HIS A 86 -7.85 6.64 -11.27
CA HIS A 86 -7.05 7.81 -11.61
C HIS A 86 -7.60 8.54 -12.83
N GLY A 87 -7.64 9.87 -12.76
CA GLY A 87 -7.88 10.74 -13.91
C GLY A 87 -8.59 12.03 -13.52
N THR A 88 -9.17 12.70 -14.52
CA THR A 88 -9.85 14.00 -14.38
C THR A 88 -11.29 13.97 -14.90
N SER A 89 -11.82 12.79 -15.24
CA SER A 89 -13.24 12.62 -15.62
C SER A 89 -14.12 12.52 -14.37
N SER A 90 -15.44 12.66 -14.53
CA SER A 90 -16.39 12.48 -13.43
C SER A 90 -16.15 11.15 -12.69
N GLY A 91 -16.16 11.21 -11.36
CA GLY A 91 -15.88 10.09 -10.47
C GLY A 91 -14.42 9.66 -10.39
N GLN A 92 -13.47 10.42 -10.93
CA GLN A 92 -12.04 10.14 -10.86
C GLN A 92 -11.30 11.15 -9.97
N LEU A 93 -10.25 10.68 -9.30
CA LEU A 93 -9.31 11.54 -8.58
C LEU A 93 -7.97 11.53 -9.32
N TYR A 94 -7.30 12.68 -9.37
CA TYR A 94 -5.94 12.74 -9.85
C TYR A 94 -5.00 12.34 -8.71
N TYR A 95 -4.13 11.36 -8.95
CA TYR A 95 -3.26 10.76 -7.94
C TYR A 95 -1.82 11.19 -8.21
N TYR A 96 -1.22 11.99 -7.33
CA TYR A 96 0.20 12.34 -7.42
C TYR A 96 1.09 11.15 -7.03
N SER A 97 2.41 11.33 -7.02
CA SER A 97 3.32 10.28 -6.52
C SER A 97 3.13 10.02 -5.02
N THR A 98 3.32 8.76 -4.59
CA THR A 98 3.42 8.40 -3.17
C THR A 98 4.82 8.70 -2.67
N GLN A 99 4.92 9.26 -1.47
CA GLN A 99 6.16 9.69 -0.83
C GLN A 99 6.36 8.88 0.45
N VAL A 100 7.48 8.18 0.56
CA VAL A 100 7.96 7.59 1.82
C VAL A 100 8.88 8.60 2.48
N LYS A 101 8.51 9.10 3.66
CA LYS A 101 9.28 10.10 4.39
C LYS A 101 10.41 9.45 5.20
N ASP A 102 11.34 10.28 5.66
CA ASP A 102 12.36 9.84 6.60
C ASP A 102 11.73 9.39 7.93
N VAL A 103 12.40 8.46 8.63
CA VAL A 103 12.01 8.07 9.98
C VAL A 103 12.27 9.24 10.94
N VAL A 104 11.25 9.62 11.70
CA VAL A 104 11.32 10.70 12.68
C VAL A 104 11.30 10.12 14.09
N VAL A 105 12.22 10.58 14.94
CA VAL A 105 12.24 10.31 16.38
C VAL A 105 11.93 11.61 17.11
N SER A 106 10.85 11.62 17.88
CA SER A 106 10.41 12.80 18.64
C SER A 106 9.94 12.39 20.04
N GLY A 107 10.70 12.77 21.05
CA GLY A 107 10.49 12.30 22.42
C GLY A 107 10.59 10.78 22.49
N ASN A 108 9.50 10.12 22.91
CA ASN A 108 9.41 8.66 22.97
C ASN A 108 8.69 8.04 21.77
N ILE A 109 8.42 8.80 20.69
CA ILE A 109 7.77 8.30 19.48
C ILE A 109 8.81 8.07 18.38
N ILE A 110 8.74 6.92 17.72
CA ILE A 110 9.44 6.63 16.45
C ILE A 110 8.38 6.42 15.38
N GLU A 111 8.45 7.19 14.29
CA GLU A 111 7.44 7.20 13.22
C GLU A 111 8.06 7.12 11.82
N LEU A 112 7.43 6.34 10.94
CA LEU A 112 7.61 6.39 9.49
C LEU A 112 6.29 6.81 8.84
N GLU A 113 6.32 7.80 7.96
CA GLU A 113 5.13 8.29 7.25
C GLU A 113 5.20 7.93 5.75
N VAL A 114 4.12 7.37 5.23
CA VAL A 114 3.86 7.23 3.80
C VAL A 114 2.71 8.17 3.45
N ALA A 115 2.90 9.05 2.47
CA ALA A 115 1.94 10.11 2.14
C ALA A 115 1.66 10.18 0.64
N ARG A 116 0.45 10.58 0.27
CA ARG A 116 0.05 10.84 -1.12
C ARG A 116 -1.00 11.94 -1.16
N SER A 117 -0.81 12.89 -2.07
CA SER A 117 -1.82 13.90 -2.38
C SER A 117 -2.69 13.42 -3.53
N LEU A 118 -3.96 13.81 -3.49
CA LEU A 118 -4.93 13.62 -4.56
C LEU A 118 -5.62 14.95 -4.85
N SER A 119 -6.01 15.19 -6.10
CA SER A 119 -6.84 16.34 -6.46
C SER A 119 -8.13 15.92 -7.17
N ASN A 120 -9.22 16.58 -6.83
CA ASN A 120 -10.47 16.51 -7.57
C ASN A 120 -10.45 17.61 -8.63
N GLN A 121 -10.15 17.23 -9.87
CA GLN A 121 -10.08 18.15 -11.00
C GLN A 121 -11.40 18.17 -11.80
N THR A 122 -12.50 17.81 -11.14
CA THR A 122 -13.85 17.79 -11.74
C THR A 122 -14.72 18.92 -11.18
N ASP A 123 -15.88 19.13 -11.80
CA ASP A 123 -16.89 20.11 -11.37
C ASP A 123 -17.88 19.55 -10.32
N GLU A 124 -17.64 18.34 -9.82
CA GLU A 124 -18.50 17.66 -8.83
C GLU A 124 -17.69 17.24 -7.60
N ASP A 125 -18.34 17.19 -6.44
CA ASP A 125 -17.72 16.66 -5.23
C ASP A 125 -17.55 15.13 -5.33
N ILE A 126 -16.42 14.61 -4.83
CA ILE A 126 -16.13 13.18 -4.84
C ILE A 126 -16.09 12.65 -3.40
N ASN A 127 -16.93 11.66 -3.13
CA ASN A 127 -16.96 10.97 -1.84
C ASN A 127 -15.98 9.80 -1.82
N VAL A 128 -15.08 9.84 -0.85
CA VAL A 128 -14.14 8.78 -0.48
C VAL A 128 -14.66 8.13 0.80
N ASN A 129 -14.78 6.80 0.82
CA ASN A 129 -15.24 6.09 2.02
C ASN A 129 -14.12 5.26 2.67
N GLU A 130 -13.10 4.88 1.90
CA GLU A 130 -12.00 4.06 2.38
C GLU A 130 -10.64 4.48 1.84
N PHE A 131 -9.61 4.17 2.62
CA PHE A 131 -8.21 4.42 2.33
C PHE A 131 -7.44 3.10 2.42
N GLY A 132 -6.52 2.87 1.49
CA GLY A 132 -5.69 1.67 1.45
C GLY A 132 -4.23 2.00 1.19
N LEU A 133 -3.36 1.18 1.77
CA LEU A 133 -1.95 1.11 1.41
C LEU A 133 -1.69 -0.25 0.78
N ILE A 134 -1.34 -0.24 -0.50
CA ILE A 134 -1.00 -1.44 -1.26
C ILE A 134 0.52 -1.50 -1.43
N ALA A 135 1.12 -2.59 -0.99
CA ALA A 135 2.54 -2.86 -1.19
C ALA A 135 2.78 -3.73 -2.42
N LYS A 136 3.81 -3.38 -3.19
CA LYS A 136 4.35 -4.20 -4.26
C LYS A 136 5.50 -5.04 -3.69
N ILE A 137 5.34 -6.36 -3.76
CA ILE A 137 6.28 -7.35 -3.23
C ILE A 137 6.49 -8.42 -4.31
N LYS A 138 7.73 -8.57 -4.79
CA LYS A 138 8.09 -9.55 -5.85
C LYS A 138 7.19 -9.49 -7.10
N GLY A 139 6.75 -8.29 -7.47
CA GLY A 139 5.89 -8.07 -8.63
C GLY A 139 4.40 -8.35 -8.41
N TYR A 140 3.99 -8.71 -7.19
CA TYR A 140 2.59 -8.83 -6.79
C TYR A 140 2.19 -7.68 -5.88
N TYR A 141 0.89 -7.42 -5.81
CA TYR A 141 0.32 -6.31 -5.05
C TYR A 141 -0.52 -6.83 -3.89
N PHE A 142 -0.26 -6.33 -2.69
CA PHE A 142 -0.90 -6.78 -1.45
C PHE A 142 -1.43 -5.58 -0.68
N LEU A 143 -2.71 -5.58 -0.33
CA LEU A 143 -3.25 -4.62 0.61
C LEU A 143 -2.67 -4.90 2.00
N ILE A 144 -1.97 -3.94 2.58
CA ILE A 144 -1.29 -4.08 3.89
C ILE A 144 -1.90 -3.20 4.98
N ALA A 145 -2.62 -2.16 4.59
CA ALA A 145 -3.43 -1.35 5.50
C ALA A 145 -4.74 -0.95 4.82
N ARG A 146 -5.82 -0.89 5.58
CA ARG A 146 -7.12 -0.38 5.15
C ARG A 146 -7.81 0.36 6.27
N GLU A 147 -8.51 1.44 5.94
CA GLU A 147 -9.33 2.23 6.86
C GLU A 147 -10.61 2.65 6.16
N VAL A 148 -11.73 2.61 6.88
CA VAL A 148 -13.02 3.14 6.41
C VAL A 148 -13.29 4.40 7.22
N SER A 149 -13.18 5.55 6.57
CA SER A 149 -13.37 6.87 7.17
C SER A 149 -13.88 7.82 6.09
N PRO A 150 -15.20 8.08 6.01
CA PRO A 150 -15.76 8.93 4.97
C PRO A 150 -15.14 10.34 4.93
N ALA A 151 -14.84 10.81 3.74
CA ALA A 151 -14.34 12.14 3.44
C ALA A 151 -14.88 12.60 2.07
N THR A 152 -15.16 13.89 1.93
CA THR A 152 -15.52 14.49 0.65
C THR A 152 -14.34 15.31 0.15
N VAL A 153 -13.97 15.11 -1.12
CA VAL A 153 -13.02 15.97 -1.84
C VAL A 153 -13.84 16.94 -2.67
N PRO A 154 -13.95 18.22 -2.28
CA PRO A 154 -14.75 19.18 -3.02
C PRO A 154 -14.25 19.32 -4.47
N SER A 155 -15.11 19.77 -5.37
CA SER A 155 -14.70 20.21 -6.71
C SER A 155 -13.51 21.18 -6.64
N GLY A 156 -12.47 20.94 -7.44
CA GLY A 156 -11.21 21.70 -7.42
C GLY A 156 -10.34 21.49 -6.16
N GLY A 157 -10.77 20.64 -5.23
CA GLY A 157 -10.14 20.41 -3.94
C GLY A 157 -9.00 19.41 -3.96
N PHE A 158 -8.36 19.28 -2.80
CA PHE A 158 -7.27 18.33 -2.56
C PHE A 158 -7.58 17.44 -1.35
N LEU A 159 -7.01 16.24 -1.39
CA LEU A 159 -7.01 15.29 -0.28
C LEU A 159 -5.58 14.83 -0.03
N GLU A 160 -5.07 15.07 1.17
CA GLU A 160 -3.79 14.54 1.61
C GLU A 160 -4.04 13.33 2.50
N VAL A 161 -3.47 12.19 2.11
CA VAL A 161 -3.60 10.93 2.83
C VAL A 161 -2.24 10.52 3.35
N SER A 162 -2.16 10.15 4.63
CA SER A 162 -0.95 9.60 5.23
C SER A 162 -1.24 8.34 6.04
N PHE A 163 -0.35 7.35 5.91
CA PHE A 163 -0.27 6.19 6.78
C PHE A 163 1.00 6.33 7.64
N LYS A 164 0.81 6.38 8.97
CA LYS A 164 1.90 6.52 9.95
C LYS A 164 2.13 5.20 10.67
N PHE A 165 3.32 4.64 10.51
CA PHE A 165 3.79 3.48 11.26
C PHE A 165 4.54 3.99 12.48
N LYS A 166 3.93 3.84 13.66
CA LYS A 166 4.45 4.42 14.89
C LYS A 166 4.60 3.39 16.00
N THR A 167 5.63 3.56 16.81
CA THR A 167 5.77 2.91 18.12
C THR A 167 6.15 3.95 19.17
N THR A 168 5.84 3.65 20.42
CA THR A 168 6.28 4.42 21.59
C THR A 168 7.28 3.60 22.39
N VAL A 169 8.32 4.27 22.89
CA VAL A 169 9.31 3.71 23.82
C VAL A 169 8.90 3.99 25.27
#